data_AF-A0A4R2L3N2-F1
#
_entry.id   AF-A0A4R2L3N2-F1
#
_cell.length_a   1.000
_cell.length_b   1.000
_cell.length_c   1.000
_cell.angle_alpha   90.00
_cell.angle_beta   90.00
_cell.angle_gamma   90.00
#
_symmetry.space_group_name_H-M   'P 1'
#
loop_
_entity.id
_entity.type
_entity.pdbx_description
1 polymer ?
#
loop_
_entity_poly.entity_id
_entity_poly.type
_entity_poly.pdbx_seq_one_letter_code
_entity_poly.pdbx_strand_id
1 'polypeptide(L)' 'MSRLTITLDDEMHRALKETAARQGRSIASIIDESLRLRGIQGSASARVLVAQARERSQLSDDEAMAVAVDETHVARDR' A
#
# COMPACT_ATOMS: atom_id res chain seq x y z
N MET A 1 -5.07 -9.22 -12.66
CA MET A 1 -4.24 -9.82 -11.59
C MET A 1 -2.94 -10.29 -12.21
N SER A 2 -1.80 -9.80 -11.72
CA SER A 2 -0.48 -10.32 -12.09
C SER A 2 -0.18 -11.58 -11.26
N ARG A 3 0.57 -12.52 -11.83
CA ARG A 3 1.04 -13.73 -11.14
C ARG A 3 2.45 -13.44 -10.58
N LEU A 4 2.66 -13.78 -9.31
CA LEU A 4 3.96 -13.68 -8.63
C LEU A 4 4.38 -15.08 -8.17
N THR A 5 5.64 -15.44 -8.42
CA THR A 5 6.27 -16.63 -7.84
C THR A 5 7.24 -16.18 -6.77
N ILE A 6 7.15 -16.75 -5.57
CA ILE A 6 8.05 -16.49 -4.45
C ILE A 6 8.67 -17.80 -3.99
N THR A 7 9.91 -17.73 -3.50
CA THR A 7 10.57 -18.86 -2.86
C THR A 7 10.39 -18.72 -1.35
N LEU A 8 9.93 -19.79 -0.71
CA LEU A 8 9.81 -19.92 0.74
C LEU A 8 10.59 -21.17 1.17
N ASP A 9 11.10 -21.18 2.39
CA ASP A 9 11.56 -22.44 2.98
C ASP A 9 10.39 -23.41 3.22
N ASP A 10 10.71 -24.69 3.33
CA ASP A 10 9.71 -25.77 3.42
C ASP A 10 8.87 -25.68 4.70
N GLU A 11 9.48 -25.22 5.81
CA GLU A 11 8.81 -25.08 7.10
C GLU A 11 7.74 -23.98 7.02
N MET A 12 8.10 -22.82 6.48
CA MET A 12 7.20 -21.69 6.29
C MET A 12 6.08 -22.03 5.31
N HIS A 13 6.40 -22.71 4.19
CA HIS A 13 5.38 -23.14 3.24
C HIS A 13 4.34 -24.08 3.90
N ARG A 14 4.79 -25.01 4.75
CA ARG A 14 3.91 -25.90 5.51
C ARG A 14 3.06 -25.14 6.52
N ALA A 15 3.66 -24.27 7.33
CA ALA A 15 2.95 -23.45 8.31
C ALA A 15 1.87 -22.56 7.66
N LEU A 16 2.17 -22.02 6.46
CA LEU A 16 1.24 -21.21 5.69
C LEU A 16 0.05 -22.05 5.19
N LYS A 17 0.32 -23.27 4.72
CA LYS A 17 -0.71 -24.21 4.24
C LYS A 17 -1.64 -24.65 5.37
N GLU A 18 -1.09 -24.95 6.54
CA GLU A 18 -1.86 -25.31 7.73
C GLU A 18 -2.72 -24.13 8.22
N THR A 19 -2.16 -22.93 8.21
CA THR A 19 -2.89 -21.70 8.58
C THR A 19 -4.03 -21.41 7.61
N ALA A 20 -3.79 -21.55 6.30
CA ALA A 20 -4.81 -21.40 5.27
C ALA A 20 -5.98 -22.37 5.46
N ALA A 21 -5.67 -23.65 5.71
CA ALA A 21 -6.68 -24.67 5.99
C ALA A 21 -7.46 -24.35 7.28
N ARG A 22 -6.76 -23.95 8.35
CA ARG A 22 -7.39 -23.60 9.64
C ARG A 22 -8.31 -22.38 9.55
N GLN A 23 -7.95 -21.38 8.76
CA GLN A 23 -8.75 -20.16 8.59
C GLN A 23 -9.83 -20.28 7.50
N GLY A 24 -9.83 -21.35 6.70
CA GLY A 24 -10.73 -21.48 5.54
C GLY A 24 -10.45 -20.43 4.46
N ARG A 25 -9.20 -19.96 4.34
CA ARG A 25 -8.77 -18.90 3.41
C ARG A 25 -7.72 -19.42 2.45
N SER A 26 -7.60 -18.80 1.28
CA SER A 26 -6.51 -19.13 0.36
C SER A 26 -5.19 -18.56 0.85
N ILE A 27 -4.09 -19.28 0.58
CA ILE A 27 -2.72 -18.79 0.80
C ILE A 27 -2.52 -17.40 0.19
N ALA A 28 -3.02 -17.19 -1.03
CA ALA A 28 -2.94 -15.90 -1.71
C ALA A 28 -3.63 -14.77 -0.94
N SER A 29 -4.79 -15.02 -0.33
CA SER A 29 -5.51 -14.02 0.48
C SER A 29 -4.73 -13.65 1.74
N ILE A 30 -4.12 -14.63 2.40
CA ILE A 30 -3.28 -14.40 3.59
C ILE A 30 -2.05 -13.57 3.22
N ILE A 31 -1.39 -13.90 2.10
CA ILE A 31 -0.22 -13.15 1.62
C ILE A 31 -0.62 -11.73 1.22
N ASP A 32 -1.71 -11.54 0.47
CA ASP A 32 -2.15 -10.19 0.04
C ASP A 32 -2.45 -9.29 1.25
N GLU A 33 -3.15 -9.82 2.26
CA GLU A 33 -3.39 -9.10 3.51
C GLU A 33 -2.09 -8.76 4.24
N SER A 34 -1.17 -9.72 4.36
CA SER A 34 0.11 -9.52 5.04
C SER A 34 0.96 -8.44 4.37
N LEU A 35 0.98 -8.41 3.02
CA LEU A 35 1.66 -7.37 2.25
C LEU A 35 1.05 -5.98 2.52
N ARG A 36 -0.29 -5.88 2.57
CA ARG A 36 -0.98 -4.64 2.92
C ARG A 36 -0.67 -4.17 4.34
N LEU A 37 -0.65 -5.08 5.31
CA LEU A 37 -0.30 -4.78 6.71
C LEU A 37 1.14 -4.28 6.85
N ARG A 38 2.04 -4.74 5.97
CA ARG A 38 3.42 -4.23 5.90
C ARG A 38 3.54 -2.87 5.19
N GLY A 39 2.44 -2.29 4.74
CA GLY A 39 2.41 -1.02 4.01
C GLY A 39 2.78 -1.14 2.54
N ILE A 40 2.89 -2.37 2.00
CA ILE A 40 3.19 -2.58 0.58
C ILE A 40 1.88 -2.37 -0.20
N GLN A 41 1.70 -1.14 -0.65
CA GLN A 41 0.52 -0.68 -1.37
C GLN A 41 0.91 -0.34 -2.82
N GLY A 42 0.02 -0.60 -3.77
CA GLY A 42 0.24 -0.16 -5.15
C GLY A 42 0.32 1.37 -5.24
N SER A 43 1.04 1.90 -6.23
CA SER A 43 1.18 3.35 -6.48
C SER A 43 -0.15 4.10 -6.62
N ALA A 44 -1.21 3.40 -7.05
CA ALA A 44 -2.57 3.94 -7.07
C ALA A 44 -3.07 4.35 -5.67
N SER A 45 -2.61 3.69 -4.60
CA SER A 45 -2.96 4.01 -3.21
C SER A 45 -2.44 5.38 -2.78
N ALA A 46 -1.24 5.77 -3.22
CA ALA A 46 -0.67 7.08 -2.88
C ALA A 46 -1.54 8.23 -3.39
N ARG A 47 -2.06 8.13 -4.62
CA ARG A 47 -2.99 9.14 -5.18
C ARG A 47 -4.30 9.22 -4.38
N VAL A 48 -4.83 8.06 -3.98
CA VAL A 48 -6.06 8.00 -3.17
C VAL A 48 -5.83 8.60 -1.78
N LEU A 49 -4.69 8.32 -1.15
CA LEU A 49 -4.32 8.90 0.13
C LEU A 49 -4.16 10.43 0.05
N VAL A 50 -3.51 10.93 -1.00
CA VAL A 50 -3.38 12.38 -1.25
C VAL A 50 -4.75 13.02 -1.50
N ALA A 51 -5.62 12.36 -2.28
CA ALA A 51 -6.98 12.87 -2.50
C ALA A 51 -7.79 12.93 -1.20
N GLN A 52 -7.75 11.88 -0.38
CA GLN A 52 -8.42 11.87 0.93
C GLN A 52 -7.85 12.92 1.88
N ALA A 53 -6.54 13.16 1.87
CA ALA A 53 -5.91 14.20 2.66
C ALA A 53 -6.36 15.60 2.20
N ARG A 54 -6.47 15.83 0.88
CA ARG A 54 -6.98 17.09 0.31
C ARG A 54 -8.44 17.34 0.69
N GLU A 55 -9.31 16.33 0.65
CA GLU A 55 -10.70 16.47 1.09
C GLU A 55 -10.83 16.87 2.57
N ARG A 56 -9.84 16.53 3.39
CA ARG A 56 -9.85 16.75 4.85
C ARG A 56 -8.99 17.94 5.31
N SER A 57 -8.25 18.59 4.40
CA SER A 57 -7.21 19.55 4.77
C SER A 57 -7.74 20.86 5.33
N GLN A 58 -9.02 21.18 5.09
CA GLN A 58 -9.65 22.48 5.41
C GLN A 58 -8.93 23.70 4.82
N LEU A 59 -8.02 23.49 3.86
CA LEU A 59 -7.30 24.57 3.20
C LEU A 59 -8.21 25.27 2.20
N SER A 60 -8.08 26.59 2.11
CA SER A 60 -8.58 27.33 0.95
C SER A 60 -7.79 26.97 -0.31
N ASP A 61 -8.37 27.27 -1.48
CA ASP A 61 -7.73 26.99 -2.77
C ASP A 61 -6.34 27.65 -2.89
N ASP A 62 -6.19 28.87 -2.37
CA ASP A 62 -4.93 29.62 -2.38
C ASP A 62 -3.86 28.97 -1.50
N GLU A 63 -4.24 28.54 -0.29
CA GLU A 63 -3.33 27.84 0.64
C GLU A 63 -2.92 26.47 0.08
N ALA A 64 -3.85 25.73 -0.51
CA ALA A 64 -3.58 24.44 -1.13
C ALA A 64 -2.62 24.58 -2.31
N MET A 65 -2.77 25.63 -3.13
CA MET A 65 -1.87 25.91 -4.24
C MET A 65 -0.47 26.30 -3.77
N ALA A 66 -0.37 27.14 -2.74
CA ALA A 66 0.92 27.55 -2.17
C ALA A 66 1.74 26.34 -1.69
N VAL A 67 1.12 25.41 -0.95
CA VAL A 67 1.76 24.18 -0.49
C VAL A 67 2.20 23.29 -1.66
N ALA A 68 1.36 23.14 -2.69
CA ALA A 68 1.69 22.30 -3.84
C ALA A 68 2.90 22.83 -4.64
N VAL A 69 3.01 24.15 -4.78
CA VAL A 69 4.14 24.80 -5.45
C VAL A 69 5.42 24.61 -4.64
N ASP A 70 5.39 24.84 -3.33
CA ASP A 70 6.55 24.69 -2.44
C ASP A 70 7.11 23.26 -2.47
N GLU A 71 6.25 22.25 -2.30
CA GLU A 71 6.64 20.83 -2.39
C GLU A 71 7.22 20.46 -3.76
N THR A 72 6.70 21.05 -4.85
CA THR A 72 7.23 20.83 -6.21
C THR A 72 8.62 21.42 -6.38
N HIS A 73 8.91 22.58 -5.77
CA HIS A 73 10.25 23.16 -5.77
C HIS A 73 11.23 22.29 -4.99
N VAL A 74 10.87 21.88 -3.78
CA VAL A 74 11.69 20.99 -2.94
C VAL A 74 12.03 19.67 -3.66
N ALA A 75 11.08 19.09 -4.38
CA ALA A 75 11.28 17.85 -5.11
C ALA A 75 12.18 18.01 -6.35
N ARG A 76 12.24 19.20 -6.96
CA ARG A 76 13.08 19.49 -8.13
C ARG A 76 14.52 19.83 -7.76
N ASP A 77 14.72 20.35 -6.56
CA ASP A 77 16.04 20.73 -6.05
C ASP A 77 16.80 19.53 -5.40
N ARG A 78 16.21 18.33 -5.41
CA ARG A 78 16.82 17.06 -4.97
C ARG A 78 17.28 16.21 -6.13
#